data_AF-A0A6P2C830-F1
#
_entry.id   AF-A0A6P2C830-F1
#
_cell.length_a   1.000
_cell.length_b   1.000
_cell.length_c   1.000
_cell.angle_alpha   90.00
_cell.angle_beta   90.00
_cell.angle_gamma   90.00
#
_symmetry.space_group_name_H-M   'P 1'
#
loop_
_entity.id
_entity.type
_entity.pdbx_description
1 polymer ?
#
loop_
_entity_poly.entity_id
_entity_poly.type
_entity_poly.pdbx_seq_one_letter_code
_entity_poly.pdbx_strand_id
1 'polypeptide(L)'
;MSAQPTDSTEPYEVIHLGGEAAAIVPLADLRRLRAVERHATAQAREDAEIEATLAGHDDWARAGRPGARTHDDVMAELLGQ
;
A
#
# COMPACT_ATOMS: atom_id res chain seq x y z
N MET A 1 20.82 -19.71 -6.79
CA MET A 1 19.40 -19.73 -7.18
C MET A 1 19.03 -18.30 -7.52
N SER A 2 18.88 -17.98 -8.81
CA SER A 2 18.41 -16.67 -9.23
C SER A 2 16.89 -16.73 -9.31
N ALA A 3 16.21 -15.97 -8.46
CA ALA A 3 14.78 -15.73 -8.60
C ALA A 3 14.58 -14.92 -9.89
N GLN A 4 14.10 -15.59 -10.93
CA GLN A 4 13.72 -14.93 -12.16
C GLN A 4 12.41 -14.20 -11.88
N PRO A 5 12.28 -12.89 -12.17
CA PRO A 5 11.02 -12.20 -11.98
C PRO A 5 10.02 -12.87 -12.90
N THR A 6 9.03 -13.51 -12.31
CA THR A 6 7.81 -13.92 -13.02
C THR A 6 7.26 -12.71 -13.72
N ASP A 7 6.95 -12.86 -15.00
CA ASP A 7 6.29 -11.93 -15.91
C ASP A 7 5.19 -11.15 -15.16
N SER A 8 5.56 -10.03 -14.54
CA SER A 8 4.69 -9.28 -13.67
C SER A 8 4.07 -8.21 -14.52
N THR A 9 2.79 -8.39 -14.85
CA THR A 9 1.91 -7.36 -15.42
C THR A 9 1.81 -6.10 -14.52
N GLU A 10 2.47 -6.10 -13.36
CA GLU A 10 2.52 -4.98 -12.44
C GLU A 10 3.50 -3.89 -12.92
N PRO A 11 3.10 -2.60 -12.88
CA PRO A 11 3.91 -1.50 -13.39
C PRO A 11 5.15 -1.17 -12.54
N TYR A 12 5.37 -1.88 -11.43
CA TYR A 12 6.50 -1.70 -10.51
C TYR A 12 6.76 -2.97 -9.68
N GLU A 13 7.98 -3.10 -9.17
CA GLU A 13 8.35 -4.17 -8.22
C GLU A 13 8.19 -3.67 -6.78
N VAL A 14 7.61 -4.47 -5.87
CA VAL A 14 7.45 -4.12 -4.46
C VAL A 14 8.54 -4.78 -3.61
N ILE A 15 9.18 -3.99 -2.75
CA ILE A 15 10.14 -4.40 -1.74
C ILE A 15 9.64 -4.01 -0.34
N HIS A 16 10.15 -4.66 0.70
CA HIS A 16 9.82 -4.32 2.09
C HIS A 16 11.05 -3.80 2.84
N LEU A 17 10.94 -2.61 3.42
CA LEU A 17 12.01 -1.91 4.13
C LEU A 17 11.55 -1.60 5.56
N GLY A 18 12.12 -2.27 6.56
CA GLY A 18 11.84 -1.94 7.98
C GLY A 18 10.35 -2.02 8.39
N GLY A 19 9.54 -2.81 7.69
CA GLY A 19 8.10 -2.93 7.91
C GLY A 19 7.23 -2.10 6.97
N GLU A 20 7.82 -1.25 6.13
CA GLU A 20 7.14 -0.45 5.12
C GLU A 20 7.24 -1.11 3.73
N ALA A 21 6.18 -1.07 2.94
CA ALA A 21 6.21 -1.48 1.53
C ALA A 21 6.67 -0.31 0.66
N ALA A 22 7.67 -0.53 -0.19
CA ALA A 22 8.20 0.44 -1.13
C ALA A 22 8.23 -0.14 -2.54
N ALA A 23 8.13 0.72 -3.56
CA ALA A 23 8.16 0.32 -4.97
C ALA A 23 9.47 0.70 -5.65
N ILE A 24 10.06 -0.23 -6.41
CA ILE A 24 11.12 0.02 -7.38
C ILE A 24 10.45 0.33 -8.71
N VAL A 25 10.66 1.56 -9.19
CA VAL A 25 10.11 2.04 -10.46
C VAL A 25 11.23 2.61 -11.34
N PRO A 26 11.10 2.57 -12.68
CA PRO A 26 12.00 3.31 -13.55
C PRO A 26 12.00 4.81 -13.20
N LEU A 27 13.19 5.40 -13.11
CA LEU A 27 13.34 6.80 -12.69
C LEU A 27 12.58 7.78 -13.61
N ALA A 28 12.45 7.47 -14.89
CA ALA A 28 11.67 8.27 -15.84
C ALA A 28 10.18 8.32 -15.47
N ASP A 29 9.62 7.20 -15.01
CA ASP A 29 8.21 7.09 -14.65
C ASP A 29 7.92 7.84 -13.35
N LEU A 30 8.80 7.74 -12.35
CA LEU A 30 8.72 8.56 -11.13
C LEU A 30 8.78 10.05 -11.44
N ARG A 31 9.71 10.48 -12.30
CA ARG A 31 9.83 11.90 -12.70
C ARG A 31 8.57 12.39 -13.41
N ARG A 32 7.98 11.56 -14.28
CA ARG A 32 6.71 11.87 -14.97
C ARG A 32 5.56 12.01 -13.97
N LEU A 33 5.41 11.07 -13.04
CA LEU A 33 4.38 11.13 -12.00
C LEU A 33 4.51 12.41 -11.16
N ARG A 34 5.73 12.77 -10.73
CA ARG A 34 5.99 14.01 -9.98
C ARG A 34 5.66 15.26 -10.78
N ALA A 35 5.83 15.25 -12.11
CA ALA A 35 5.42 16.36 -12.95
C ALA A 35 3.89 16.48 -13.00
N VAL A 36 3.18 15.37 -13.16
CA VAL A 36 1.71 15.32 -13.12
C VAL A 36 1.20 15.84 -11.77
N GLU A 37 1.75 15.33 -10.67
CA GLU A 37 1.39 15.76 -9.30
C GLU A 37 1.50 17.28 -9.13
N ARG A 38 2.59 17.89 -9.62
CA ARG A 38 2.78 19.36 -9.56
C ARG A 38 1.73 20.15 -10.35
N HIS A 39 1.24 19.59 -11.46
CA HIS A 39 0.25 20.24 -12.32
C HIS A 39 -1.20 19.86 -11.99
N ALA A 40 -1.42 18.88 -11.11
CA ALA A 40 -2.74 18.44 -10.69
C ALA A 40 -3.48 19.55 -9.92
N THR A 41 -4.81 19.58 -10.08
CA THR A 41 -5.69 20.42 -9.28
C THR A 41 -5.73 19.92 -7.83
N ALA A 42 -6.18 20.75 -6.89
CA ALA A 42 -6.34 20.34 -5.50
C ALA A 42 -7.29 19.13 -5.37
N GLN A 43 -8.43 19.16 -6.06
CA GLN A 43 -9.39 18.05 -6.07
C GLN A 43 -8.76 16.74 -6.59
N ALA A 44 -8.02 16.81 -7.69
CA ALA A 44 -7.40 15.61 -8.25
C ALA A 44 -6.33 15.00 -7.32
N ARG A 45 -5.66 15.82 -6.48
CA ARG A 45 -4.74 15.32 -5.46
C ARG A 45 -5.50 14.65 -4.31
N GLU A 46 -6.57 15.27 -3.83
CA GLU A 46 -7.42 14.69 -2.77
C GLU A 46 -8.03 13.36 -3.22
N ASP A 47 -8.59 13.29 -4.43
CA ASP A 47 -9.17 12.06 -4.98
C ASP A 47 -8.11 10.94 -5.06
N ALA A 48 -6.87 11.27 -5.47
CA ALA A 48 -5.77 10.32 -5.53
C ALA A 48 -5.32 9.83 -4.13
N GLU A 49 -5.33 10.70 -3.12
CA GLU A 49 -5.04 10.33 -1.73
C GLU A 49 -6.12 9.38 -1.15
N ILE A 50 -7.39 9.63 -1.48
CA ILE A 50 -8.51 8.74 -1.11
C ILE A 50 -8.32 7.38 -1.77
N GLU A 51 -8.07 7.33 -3.08
CA GLU A 51 -7.86 6.08 -3.81
C GLU A 51 -6.69 5.27 -3.26
N ALA A 52 -5.55 5.93 -2.97
CA ALA A 52 -4.38 5.27 -2.37
C ALA A 52 -4.69 4.70 -0.97
N THR A 53 -5.49 5.41 -0.17
CA THR A 53 -5.92 4.95 1.15
C THR A 53 -6.81 3.71 1.05
N LEU A 54 -7.75 3.71 0.10
CA LEU A 54 -8.63 2.58 -0.15
C LEU A 54 -7.84 1.35 -0.65
N ALA A 55 -6.89 1.55 -1.56
CA ALA A 55 -6.01 0.47 -2.03
C ALA A 55 -5.21 -0.16 -0.86
N GLY A 56 -4.65 0.67 0.02
CA GLY A 56 -3.95 0.19 1.22
C GLY A 56 -4.87 -0.58 2.19
N HIS A 57 -6.12 -0.14 2.36
CA HIS A 57 -7.12 -0.88 3.12
C HIS A 57 -7.44 -2.24 2.48
N ASP A 58 -7.59 -2.28 1.16
CA ASP A 58 -7.88 -3.53 0.44
C ASP A 58 -6.71 -4.52 0.52
N ASP A 59 -5.47 -4.03 0.47
CA ASP A 59 -4.27 -4.84 0.68
C ASP A 59 -4.21 -5.40 2.11
N TRP A 60 -4.50 -4.56 3.12
CA TRP A 60 -4.63 -4.99 4.51
C TRP A 60 -5.73 -6.05 4.69
N ALA A 61 -6.90 -5.85 4.05
CA ALA A 61 -7.98 -6.80 4.10
C ALA A 61 -7.61 -8.13 3.45
N ARG A 62 -6.91 -8.08 2.29
CA ARG A 62 -6.39 -9.26 1.58
C ARG A 62 -5.33 -10.00 2.39
N ALA A 63 -4.52 -9.30 3.17
CA ALA A 63 -3.56 -9.87 4.10
C ALA A 63 -4.21 -10.53 5.34
N GLY A 64 -5.54 -10.62 5.40
CA GLY A 64 -6.26 -11.23 6.51
C GLY A 64 -6.51 -10.27 7.67
N ARG A 65 -6.51 -8.96 7.40
CA ARG A 65 -6.74 -7.90 8.40
C ARG A 65 -5.79 -8.01 9.59
N PRO A 66 -4.46 -8.07 9.37
CA PRO A 66 -3.49 -8.17 10.45
C PRO A 66 -3.72 -7.05 11.49
N GLY A 67 -3.77 -7.41 12.77
CA GLY A 67 -4.07 -6.50 13.87
C GLY A 67 -5.56 -6.19 14.08
N ALA A 68 -6.48 -6.66 13.23
CA ALA A 68 -7.90 -6.65 13.56
C ALA A 68 -8.19 -7.72 14.60
N ARG A 69 -8.34 -7.31 15.86
CA ARG A 69 -8.96 -8.14 16.88
C ARG A 69 -10.44 -7.79 16.97
N THR A 70 -11.29 -8.79 17.19
CA THR A 70 -12.71 -8.53 17.47
C THR A 70 -12.85 -7.81 18.81
N HIS A 71 -13.96 -7.10 19.02
CA HIS A 71 -14.22 -6.45 20.31
C HIS A 71 -14.19 -7.49 21.45
N ASP A 72 -14.85 -8.64 21.27
CA ASP A 72 -14.89 -9.71 22.27
C ASP A 72 -13.49 -10.26 22.56
N ASP A 73 -12.68 -10.47 21.53
CA ASP A 73 -11.29 -10.90 21.63
C ASP A 73 -10.41 -9.91 22.42
N VAL A 74 -10.59 -8.61 22.19
CA VAL A 74 -9.89 -7.54 22.92
C VAL A 74 -10.37 -7.46 24.36
N MET A 75 -11.68 -7.59 24.59
CA MET A 75 -12.27 -7.51 25.93
C MET A 75 -11.93 -8.73 26.78
N ALA A 76 -11.85 -9.93 26.19
CA ALA A 76 -11.39 -11.14 26.87
C ALA A 76 -9.95 -10.98 27.36
N GLU A 77 -9.06 -10.45 26.52
CA GLU A 77 -7.68 -10.16 26.88
C GLU A 77 -7.56 -9.09 27.97
N LEU A 78 -8.25 -7.96 27.83
CA LEU A 78 -8.14 -6.82 28.75
C LEU A 78 -8.79 -7.07 30.12
N LEU A 79 -9.85 -7.89 30.16
CA LEU A 79 -10.59 -8.20 31.38
C LEU A 79 -10.21 -9.56 32.00
N GLY A 80 -9.30 -10.31 31.36
CA GLY A 80 -8.81 -11.60 31.84
C GLY A 80 -9.90 -12.69 31.88
N GLN A 81 -10.81 -12.69 30.91
CA GLN A 81 -11.88 -13.71 30.75
C GLN A 81 -11.44 -14.79 29.76
#